data_AF-A0A7W0X8I6-F1
#
_entry.id   AF-A0A7W0X8I6-F1
#
_cell.length_a   1.000
_cell.length_b   1.000
_cell.length_c   1.000
_cell.angle_alpha   90.00
_cell.angle_beta   90.00
_cell.angle_gamma   90.00
#
_symmetry.space_group_name_H-M   'P 1'
#
loop_
_entity.id
_entity.type
_entity.pdbx_description
1 polymer ?
#
loop_
_entity_poly.entity_id
_entity_poly.type
_entity_poly.pdbx_seq_one_letter_code
_entity_poly.pdbx_strand_id
1 'polypeptide(L)'
;MGSRERFWSSRLLWRLRGAMQWPAFVACTLVDGIILDALPPLATRTLNLVDGVLIATFGNLFLLGAVAPFLTKRLVRRSALAAHPAAAPAPPQADREVLQDRVATLAMAAGVAACLVSGLANRPLIVSETRATEEVGRELEAYVNRSGSTELRRNLETANTLRLGDGYFRTCVARDDRRRYTCLFVDTNKDPVQVRRDPSNASNSEVMGPRGRRSSR
;
A
#
# COMPACT_ATOMS: atom_id res chain seq x y z
N MET A 1 20.96 49.61 -8.07
CA MET A 1 20.49 48.91 -9.29
C MET A 1 20.90 47.43 -9.38
N GLY A 2 22.08 47.00 -8.90
CA GLY A 2 22.55 45.62 -9.10
C GLY A 2 21.90 44.46 -8.32
N SER A 3 20.98 44.68 -7.36
CA SER A 3 20.27 43.56 -6.70
C SER A 3 19.19 42.94 -7.59
N ARG A 4 18.50 43.77 -8.38
CA ARG A 4 17.41 43.36 -9.27
C ARG A 4 17.95 42.53 -10.44
N GLU A 5 19.03 42.97 -11.07
CA GLU A 5 19.70 42.24 -12.16
C GLU A 5 20.31 40.91 -11.69
N ARG A 6 20.87 40.86 -10.49
CA ARG A 6 21.35 39.60 -9.87
C ARG A 6 20.21 38.64 -9.55
N PHE A 7 19.05 39.13 -9.13
CA PHE A 7 17.87 38.31 -8.90
C PHE A 7 17.33 37.71 -10.21
N TRP A 8 17.18 38.52 -11.27
CA TRP A 8 16.66 38.07 -12.56
C TRP A 8 17.60 37.08 -13.26
N SER A 9 18.91 37.34 -13.24
CA SER A 9 19.90 36.41 -13.80
C SER A 9 19.96 35.08 -13.03
N SER A 10 19.93 35.12 -11.69
CA SER A 10 19.88 33.90 -10.86
C SER A 10 18.63 33.06 -11.15
N ARG A 11 17.46 33.71 -11.27
CA ARG A 11 16.19 33.03 -11.55
C ARG A 11 16.10 32.48 -12.97
N LEU A 12 16.69 33.19 -13.94
CA LEU A 12 16.79 32.72 -15.33
C LEU A 12 17.73 31.51 -15.42
N LEU A 13 18.87 31.55 -14.74
CA LEU A 13 19.81 30.43 -14.65
C LEU A 13 19.20 29.21 -13.94
N TRP A 14 18.36 29.41 -12.93
CA TRP A 14 17.60 28.33 -12.28
C TRP A 14 16.63 27.64 -13.26
N ARG A 15 15.90 28.42 -14.06
CA ARG A 15 15.03 27.86 -15.11
C ARG A 15 15.83 27.13 -16.20
N LEU A 16 16.96 27.69 -16.62
CA LEU A 16 17.83 27.13 -17.65
C LEU A 16 18.61 25.88 -17.20
N ARG A 17 18.93 25.76 -15.90
CA ARG A 17 19.56 24.56 -15.30
C ARG A 17 18.57 23.47 -14.90
N GLY A 18 17.29 23.66 -15.22
CA GLY A 18 16.23 22.68 -15.04
C GLY A 18 15.57 22.80 -13.68
N ALA A 19 14.54 23.64 -13.61
CA ALA A 19 13.58 23.67 -12.51
C ALA A 19 12.73 22.38 -12.54
N MET A 20 13.33 21.26 -12.17
CA MET A 20 12.72 19.92 -12.31
C MET A 20 11.79 19.59 -11.16
N GLN A 21 11.80 20.37 -10.07
CA GLN A 21 11.00 20.10 -8.89
C GLN A 21 9.48 20.06 -9.17
N TRP A 22 8.93 21.00 -9.95
CA TRP A 22 7.48 20.99 -10.28
C TRP A 22 7.11 19.81 -11.19
N PRO A 23 7.79 19.60 -12.34
CA PRO A 23 7.52 18.43 -13.19
C PRO A 23 7.70 17.11 -12.43
N ALA A 24 8.74 17.00 -11.60
CA ALA A 24 8.98 15.81 -10.78
C ALA A 24 7.89 15.61 -9.74
N PHE A 25 7.41 16.67 -9.08
CA PHE A 25 6.31 16.56 -8.13
C PHE A 25 5.05 15.99 -8.78
N VAL A 26 4.66 16.52 -9.94
CA VAL A 26 3.48 16.02 -10.67
C VAL A 26 3.69 14.58 -11.12
N ALA A 27 4.84 14.28 -11.74
CA ALA A 27 5.14 12.94 -12.24
C ALA A 27 5.22 11.90 -11.12
N CYS A 28 5.99 12.16 -10.06
CA CYS A 28 6.13 11.27 -8.91
C CYS A 28 4.78 11.06 -8.21
N THR A 29 3.98 12.11 -8.02
CA THR A 29 2.67 11.98 -7.36
C THR A 29 1.70 11.10 -8.17
N LEU A 30 1.68 11.25 -9.49
CA LEU A 30 0.86 10.39 -10.36
C LEU A 30 1.37 8.94 -10.34
N VAL A 31 2.68 8.75 -10.45
CA VAL A 31 3.29 7.41 -10.42
C VAL A 31 3.05 6.72 -9.07
N ASP A 32 3.25 7.43 -7.95
CA ASP A 32 2.95 6.93 -6.61
C ASP A 32 1.47 6.55 -6.46
N GLY A 33 0.56 7.39 -6.96
CA GLY A 33 -0.86 7.09 -6.95
C GLY A 33 -1.21 5.81 -7.72
N ILE A 34 -0.62 5.63 -8.90
CA ILE A 34 -0.77 4.41 -9.72
C ILE A 34 -0.17 3.19 -9.01
N ILE A 35 1.00 3.33 -8.39
CA ILE A 35 1.64 2.24 -7.64
C ILE A 35 0.77 1.84 -6.43
N LEU A 36 0.21 2.80 -5.70
CA LEU A 36 -0.63 2.52 -4.54
C LEU A 36 -1.96 1.86 -4.91
N ASP A 37 -2.51 2.19 -6.09
CA ASP A 37 -3.72 1.56 -6.65
C ASP A 37 -3.44 0.12 -7.12
N ALA A 38 -2.35 -0.08 -7.88
CA ALA A 38 -2.01 -1.39 -8.46
C ALA A 38 -1.35 -2.36 -7.47
N LEU A 39 -0.58 -1.84 -6.51
CA LEU A 39 0.25 -2.58 -5.56
C LEU A 39 0.07 -2.00 -4.14
N PRO A 40 -1.12 -2.15 -3.54
CA PRO A 40 -1.37 -1.60 -2.22
C PRO A 40 -0.40 -2.22 -1.19
N PRO A 41 0.33 -1.39 -0.42
CA PRO A 41 1.30 -1.87 0.58
C PRO A 41 0.63 -2.45 1.84
N LEU A 42 -0.68 -2.33 1.96
CA LEU A 42 -1.46 -2.87 3.07
C LEU A 42 -2.49 -3.85 2.51
N ALA A 43 -2.35 -5.13 2.86
CA ALA A 43 -3.20 -6.21 2.35
C ALA A 43 -4.70 -6.07 2.70
N THR A 44 -5.02 -5.26 3.71
CA THR A 44 -6.37 -5.19 4.30
C THR A 44 -7.29 -4.15 3.68
N ARG A 45 -6.80 -3.27 2.78
CA ARG A 45 -7.62 -2.20 2.18
C ARG A 45 -7.28 -2.02 0.72
N THR A 46 -8.29 -2.10 -0.14
CA THR A 46 -8.22 -1.63 -1.52
C THR A 46 -8.15 -0.10 -1.49
N LEU A 47 -7.06 0.46 -2.01
CA LEU A 47 -6.92 1.89 -2.24
C LEU A 47 -7.37 2.17 -3.67
N ASN A 48 -8.35 3.05 -3.85
CA ASN A 48 -8.68 3.51 -5.20
C ASN A 48 -7.64 4.54 -5.64
N LEU A 49 -7.46 4.72 -6.95
CA LEU A 49 -6.56 5.71 -7.53
C LEU A 49 -6.68 7.11 -6.88
N VAL A 50 -7.89 7.58 -6.59
CA VAL A 50 -8.10 8.88 -5.94
C VAL A 50 -7.50 8.93 -4.54
N ASP A 51 -7.69 7.87 -3.75
CA ASP A 51 -7.12 7.74 -2.41
C ASP A 51 -5.58 7.65 -2.49
N GLY A 52 -5.07 6.89 -3.46
CA GLY A 52 -3.65 6.75 -3.75
C GLY A 52 -2.98 8.09 -4.10
N VAL A 53 -3.57 8.85 -5.03
CA VAL A 53 -3.08 10.18 -5.43
C VAL A 53 -3.14 11.17 -4.27
N LEU A 54 -4.18 11.13 -3.44
CA LEU A 54 -4.30 11.99 -2.27
C LEU A 54 -3.16 11.72 -1.28
N ILE A 55 -2.92 10.45 -0.94
CA ILE A 55 -1.82 10.03 -0.04
C ILE A 55 -0.47 10.41 -0.65
N ALA A 56 -0.26 10.14 -1.93
CA ALA A 56 0.96 10.49 -2.65
C ALA A 56 1.22 12.01 -2.62
N THR A 57 0.17 12.82 -2.76
CA THR A 57 0.27 14.29 -2.70
C THR A 57 0.78 14.74 -1.34
N PHE A 58 0.19 14.26 -0.25
CA PHE A 58 0.66 14.59 1.10
C PHE A 58 2.08 14.09 1.37
N GLY A 59 2.41 12.87 0.92
CA GLY A 59 3.75 12.30 1.03
C GLY A 59 4.80 13.15 0.30
N ASN A 60 4.54 13.49 -0.96
CA ASN A 60 5.46 14.29 -1.75
C ASN A 60 5.56 15.74 -1.25
N LEU A 61 4.47 16.33 -0.74
CA LEU A 61 4.52 17.64 -0.07
C LEU A 61 5.36 17.60 1.20
N PHE A 62 5.29 16.52 1.98
CA PHE A 62 6.14 16.34 3.16
C PHE A 62 7.62 16.18 2.78
N LEU A 63 7.92 15.38 1.74
CA LEU A 63 9.27 15.25 1.22
C LEU A 63 9.83 16.60 0.74
N LEU A 64 9.00 17.38 0.04
CA LEU A 64 9.35 18.69 -0.47
C LEU A 64 9.54 19.74 0.63
N GLY A 65 8.61 19.80 1.58
CA GLY A 65 8.51 20.87 2.58
C GLY A 65 9.35 20.65 3.83
N ALA A 66 9.59 19.39 4.21
CA ALA A 66 10.32 19.05 5.44
C ALA A 66 11.65 18.34 5.15
N VAL A 67 11.63 17.27 4.35
CA VAL A 67 12.79 16.40 4.17
C VAL A 67 13.87 17.07 3.31
N ALA A 68 13.50 17.61 2.16
CA ALA A 68 14.44 18.26 1.25
C ALA A 68 15.19 19.46 1.87
N PRO A 69 14.55 20.43 2.56
CA PRO A 69 15.28 21.52 3.20
C PRO A 69 16.13 21.04 4.38
N PHE A 70 15.68 20.04 5.13
CA PHE A 70 16.47 19.43 6.20
C PHE A 70 17.76 18.78 5.66
N LEU A 71 17.65 17.95 4.61
CA LEU A 71 18.78 17.29 3.97
C LEU A 71 19.74 18.32 3.35
N THR A 72 19.21 19.33 2.67
CA THR A 72 20.01 20.41 2.06
C THR A 72 20.84 21.13 3.12
N LYS A 73 20.23 21.55 4.25
CA LYS A 73 20.94 22.18 5.37
C LYS A 73 22.05 21.26 5.93
N ARG A 74 21.77 19.96 6.07
CA ARG A 74 22.74 18.99 6.59
C ARG A 74 23.93 18.79 5.65
N LEU A 75 23.68 18.74 4.34
CA LEU A 75 24.72 18.59 3.31
C LEU A 75 25.62 19.83 3.26
N VAL A 76 25.05 21.03 3.27
CA VAL A 76 25.82 22.29 3.29
C VAL A 76 26.67 22.41 4.56
N ARG A 77 26.13 22.01 5.73
CA ARG A 77 26.91 21.99 6.97
C ARG A 77 28.07 21.00 6.90
N ARG A 78 27.86 19.82 6.32
CA ARG A 78 28.91 18.81 6.13
C ARG A 78 30.00 19.28 5.18
N SER A 79 29.64 19.90 4.06
CA SER A 79 30.62 20.44 3.12
C SER A 79 31.43 21.59 3.72
N ALA A 80 30.81 22.44 4.53
CA ALA A 80 31.50 23.52 5.24
C ALA A 80 32.49 23.01 6.30
N LEU A 81 32.19 21.87 6.94
CA LEU A 81 33.12 21.22 7.88
C LEU A 81 34.27 20.49 7.18
N ALA A 82 34.04 20.00 5.95
CA ALA A 82 35.05 19.31 5.15
C ALA A 82 35.99 20.28 4.40
N ALA A 83 35.50 21.47 4.05
CA ALA A 83 36.34 22.53 3.49
C ALA A 83 37.23 23.11 4.60
N HIS A 84 38.56 23.08 4.42
CA HIS A 84 39.49 23.75 5.32
C HIS A 84 39.10 25.24 5.47
N PRO A 85 39.28 25.85 6.66
CA PRO A 85 38.73 27.17 7.01
C PRO A 85 39.24 28.37 6.17
N ALA A 86 40.09 28.13 5.16
CA ALA A 86 40.74 29.16 4.36
C ALA A 86 40.32 29.22 2.87
N ALA A 87 39.48 28.33 2.32
CA ALA A 87 39.49 28.12 0.86
C ALA A 87 38.16 28.20 0.07
N ALA A 88 37.00 28.51 0.64
CA ALA A 88 35.81 28.69 -0.21
C ALA A 88 34.87 29.80 0.30
N PRO A 89 34.56 30.82 -0.53
CA PRO A 89 33.46 31.73 -0.23
C PRO A 89 32.17 30.91 -0.12
N ALA A 90 31.29 31.30 0.81
CA ALA A 90 30.00 30.65 0.99
C ALA A 90 29.28 30.53 -0.37
N PRO A 91 28.69 29.36 -0.72
CA PRO A 91 28.12 29.16 -2.03
C PRO A 91 27.06 30.23 -2.32
N PRO A 92 27.12 30.88 -3.50
CA PRO A 92 26.13 31.84 -3.94
C PRO A 92 24.71 31.32 -3.73
N GLN A 93 23.77 32.23 -3.46
CA GLN A 93 22.36 31.88 -3.21
C GLN A 93 21.78 30.98 -4.32
N ALA A 94 22.15 31.23 -5.58
CA ALA A 94 21.73 30.44 -6.73
C ALA A 94 22.14 28.96 -6.65
N ASP A 95 23.34 28.65 -6.14
CA ASP A 95 23.82 27.26 -6.04
C ASP A 95 23.08 26.49 -4.94
N ARG A 96 22.66 27.19 -3.88
CA ARG A 96 21.82 26.60 -2.82
C ARG A 96 20.43 26.26 -3.33
N GLU A 97 19.84 27.14 -4.14
CA GLU A 97 18.53 26.92 -4.76
C GLU A 97 18.56 25.72 -5.72
N VAL A 98 19.63 25.58 -6.53
CA VAL A 98 19.83 24.41 -7.40
C VAL A 98 20.06 23.12 -6.60
N LEU A 99 20.85 23.17 -5.52
CA LEU A 99 21.06 22.01 -4.65
C LEU A 99 19.74 21.55 -4.02
N GLN A 100 18.93 22.50 -3.53
CA GLN A 100 17.63 22.19 -2.94
C GLN A 100 16.68 21.54 -3.94
N ASP A 101 16.59 22.07 -5.17
CA ASP A 101 15.76 21.50 -6.25
C ASP A 101 16.17 20.04 -6.57
N ARG A 102 17.47 19.76 -6.65
CA ARG A 102 18.00 18.41 -6.86
C ARG A 102 17.73 17.47 -5.69
N VAL A 103 17.93 17.93 -4.45
CA VAL A 103 17.67 17.13 -3.25
C VAL A 103 16.17 16.80 -3.14
N ALA A 104 15.30 17.76 -3.44
CA ALA A 104 13.85 17.53 -3.49
C ALA A 104 13.48 16.49 -4.55
N THR A 105 14.00 16.64 -5.76
CA THR A 105 13.75 15.71 -6.88
C THR A 105 14.22 14.29 -6.54
N LEU A 106 15.42 14.14 -5.98
CA LEU A 106 15.95 12.84 -5.55
C LEU A 106 15.15 12.24 -4.39
N ALA A 107 14.68 13.06 -3.44
CA ALA A 107 13.85 12.58 -2.34
C ALA A 107 12.52 12.02 -2.85
N MET A 108 11.85 12.70 -3.79
CA MET A 108 10.62 12.21 -4.41
C MET A 108 10.86 10.91 -5.21
N ALA A 109 11.93 10.85 -6.01
CA ALA A 109 12.30 9.63 -6.73
C ALA A 109 12.57 8.44 -5.78
N ALA A 110 13.23 8.70 -4.65
CA ALA A 110 13.45 7.69 -3.61
C ALA A 110 12.13 7.26 -2.94
N GLY A 111 11.18 8.19 -2.76
CA GLY A 111 9.82 7.89 -2.30
C GLY A 111 9.10 6.90 -3.22
N VAL A 112 9.11 7.18 -4.53
CA VAL A 112 8.55 6.28 -5.56
C VAL A 112 9.18 4.90 -5.49
N ALA A 113 10.50 4.82 -5.40
CA ALA A 113 11.20 3.54 -5.28
C ALA A 113 10.79 2.78 -4.00
N ALA A 114 10.63 3.47 -2.87
CA ALA A 114 10.19 2.87 -1.62
C ALA A 114 8.75 2.33 -1.72
N CYS A 115 7.83 3.09 -2.33
CA CYS A 115 6.46 2.64 -2.60
C CYS A 115 6.45 1.39 -3.49
N LEU A 116 7.23 1.39 -4.57
CA LEU A 116 7.35 0.26 -5.48
C LEU A 116 7.85 -1.00 -4.76
N VAL A 117 8.94 -0.89 -4.00
CA VAL A 117 9.53 -2.01 -3.25
C VAL A 117 8.54 -2.55 -2.21
N SER A 118 7.86 -1.67 -1.48
CA SER A 118 6.85 -2.06 -0.49
C SER A 118 5.66 -2.76 -1.13
N GLY A 119 5.16 -2.27 -2.27
CA GLY A 119 4.08 -2.90 -3.02
C GLY A 119 4.46 -4.28 -3.57
N LEU A 120 5.64 -4.41 -4.16
CA LEU A 120 6.16 -5.69 -4.66
C LEU A 120 6.38 -6.71 -3.55
N ALA A 121 6.86 -6.28 -2.38
CA ALA A 121 7.04 -7.14 -1.22
C ALA A 121 5.71 -7.72 -0.69
N ASN A 122 4.60 -6.98 -0.84
CA ASN A 122 3.27 -7.42 -0.38
C ASN A 122 2.46 -8.19 -1.43
N ARG A 123 2.77 -8.06 -2.73
CA ARG A 123 2.12 -8.81 -3.82
C ARG A 123 1.97 -10.31 -3.57
N PRO A 124 3.00 -11.07 -3.11
CA PRO A 124 2.85 -12.50 -2.88
C PRO A 124 1.82 -12.84 -1.80
N LEU A 125 1.68 -12.00 -0.76
CA LEU A 125 0.71 -12.20 0.31
C LEU A 125 -0.73 -12.10 -0.21
N ILE A 126 -1.02 -11.07 -1.01
CA ILE A 126 -2.36 -10.85 -1.58
C ILE A 126 -2.72 -12.00 -2.53
N VAL A 127 -1.79 -12.40 -3.41
CA VAL A 127 -2.05 -13.50 -4.36
C VAL A 127 -2.22 -14.84 -3.65
N SER A 128 -1.48 -15.10 -2.56
CA SER A 128 -1.68 -16.32 -1.77
C SER A 128 -3.05 -16.35 -1.10
N GLU A 129 -3.55 -15.22 -0.62
CA GLU A 129 -4.88 -15.14 -0.02
C GLU A 129 -5.98 -15.40 -1.06
N THR A 130 -5.85 -14.83 -2.26
CA THR A 130 -6.81 -15.09 -3.34
C THR A 130 -6.80 -16.55 -3.76
N ARG A 131 -5.63 -17.14 -4.02
CA ARG A 131 -5.53 -18.55 -4.43
C ARG A 131 -6.04 -19.50 -3.37
N ALA A 132 -5.71 -19.26 -2.10
CA ALA A 132 -6.20 -20.07 -1.00
C ALA A 132 -7.73 -19.98 -0.89
N THR A 133 -8.32 -18.80 -1.10
CA THR A 133 -9.77 -18.62 -1.07
C THR A 133 -10.47 -19.33 -2.23
N GLU A 134 -9.90 -19.26 -3.44
CA GLU A 134 -10.40 -19.98 -4.62
C GLU A 134 -10.31 -21.50 -4.46
N GLU A 135 -9.19 -21.99 -3.92
CA GLU A 135 -8.97 -23.40 -3.61
C GLU A 135 -9.96 -23.91 -2.55
N VAL A 136 -10.19 -23.13 -1.49
CA VAL A 136 -11.21 -23.41 -0.47
C VAL A 136 -12.59 -23.52 -1.12
N GLY A 137 -12.95 -22.59 -2.01
CA GLY A 137 -14.24 -22.61 -2.72
C GLY A 137 -14.42 -23.88 -3.55
N ARG A 138 -13.41 -24.24 -4.34
CA ARG A 138 -13.42 -25.44 -5.19
C ARG A 138 -13.55 -26.74 -4.37
N GLU A 139 -12.75 -26.88 -3.31
CA GLU A 139 -12.79 -28.09 -2.48
C GLU A 139 -14.06 -28.19 -1.64
N LEU A 140 -14.59 -27.04 -1.19
CA LEU A 140 -15.88 -26.98 -0.52
C LEU A 140 -17.00 -27.45 -1.45
N GLU A 141 -17.07 -26.92 -2.68
CA GLU A 141 -18.06 -27.33 -3.66
C GLU A 141 -17.95 -28.83 -3.98
N ALA A 142 -16.72 -29.33 -4.18
CA ALA A 142 -16.47 -30.75 -4.41
C ALA A 142 -16.90 -31.62 -3.21
N TYR A 143 -16.63 -31.18 -1.98
CA TYR A 143 -17.09 -31.86 -0.77
C TYR A 143 -18.62 -31.87 -0.67
N VAL A 144 -19.28 -30.72 -0.83
CA VAL A 144 -20.75 -30.60 -0.74
C VAL A 144 -21.43 -31.40 -1.85
N ASN A 145 -20.87 -31.42 -3.06
CA ASN A 145 -21.39 -32.24 -4.15
C ASN A 145 -21.21 -33.74 -3.90
N ARG A 146 -20.12 -34.18 -3.25
CA ARG A 146 -19.89 -35.60 -2.93
C ARG A 146 -20.67 -36.09 -1.70
N SER A 147 -20.68 -35.33 -0.61
CA SER A 147 -21.13 -35.80 0.72
C SER A 147 -22.19 -34.91 1.38
N GLY A 148 -22.52 -33.76 0.79
CA GLY A 148 -23.47 -32.80 1.34
C GLY A 148 -24.93 -33.25 1.26
N SER A 149 -25.75 -32.73 2.16
CA SER A 149 -27.21 -32.89 2.08
C SER A 149 -27.79 -32.10 0.90
N THR A 150 -29.00 -32.45 0.48
CA THR A 150 -29.73 -31.69 -0.56
C THR A 150 -29.98 -30.24 -0.14
N GLU A 151 -30.25 -30.00 1.14
CA GLU A 151 -30.35 -28.66 1.73
C GLU A 151 -29.05 -27.87 1.57
N LEU A 152 -27.90 -28.50 1.84
CA LEU A 152 -26.58 -27.85 1.75
C LEU A 152 -26.21 -27.50 0.32
N ARG A 153 -26.51 -28.39 -0.64
CA ARG A 153 -26.28 -28.14 -2.08
C ARG A 153 -27.11 -26.97 -2.60
N ARG A 154 -28.38 -26.86 -2.19
CA ARG A 154 -29.28 -25.77 -2.63
C ARG A 154 -28.92 -24.41 -2.07
N ASN A 155 -28.26 -24.35 -0.91
CA ASN A 155 -27.90 -23.09 -0.27
C ASN A 155 -26.42 -22.76 -0.44
N LEU A 156 -25.67 -23.48 -1.29
CA LEU A 156 -24.22 -23.33 -1.38
C LEU A 156 -23.80 -21.89 -1.75
N GLU A 157 -24.62 -21.14 -2.50
CA GLU A 157 -24.33 -19.73 -2.80
C GLU A 157 -24.36 -18.80 -1.57
N THR A 158 -24.92 -19.27 -0.45
CA THR A 158 -24.97 -18.53 0.82
C THR A 158 -23.72 -18.73 1.66
N ALA A 159 -22.73 -19.46 1.15
CA ALA A 159 -21.47 -19.74 1.83
C ALA A 159 -20.75 -18.45 2.23
N ASN A 160 -20.43 -18.34 3.52
CA ASN A 160 -19.60 -17.29 4.06
C ASN A 160 -18.30 -17.89 4.59
N THR A 161 -17.17 -17.46 4.04
CA THR A 161 -15.83 -17.94 4.44
C THR A 161 -15.18 -16.95 5.40
N LEU A 162 -14.64 -17.46 6.50
CA LEU A 162 -13.86 -16.74 7.49
C LEU A 162 -12.47 -17.36 7.58
N ARG A 163 -11.42 -16.55 7.43
CA ARG A 163 -10.05 -17.00 7.69
C ARG A 163 -9.80 -17.02 9.19
N LEU A 164 -9.40 -18.17 9.72
CA LEU A 164 -9.06 -18.36 11.14
C LEU A 164 -7.54 -18.32 11.38
N GLY A 165 -6.76 -18.72 10.37
CA GLY A 165 -5.31 -18.73 10.43
C GLY A 165 -4.71 -18.90 9.04
N ASP A 166 -3.39 -19.09 8.99
CA ASP A 166 -2.73 -19.32 7.72
C ASP A 166 -3.11 -20.68 7.15
N GLY A 167 -3.61 -20.70 5.92
CA GLY A 167 -4.18 -21.90 5.27
C GLY A 167 -5.35 -22.58 6.00
N TYR A 168 -5.97 -21.91 6.98
CA TYR A 168 -7.06 -22.50 7.79
C TYR A 168 -8.29 -21.61 7.78
N PHE A 169 -9.37 -22.13 7.21
CA PHE A 169 -10.60 -21.40 6.92
C PHE A 169 -11.82 -22.08 7.55
N ARG A 170 -12.83 -21.28 7.86
CA ARG A 170 -14.15 -21.73 8.31
C ARG A 170 -15.20 -21.20 7.36
N THR A 171 -15.86 -22.10 6.64
CA THR A 171 -16.93 -21.74 5.72
C THR A 171 -18.27 -22.22 6.24
N CYS A 172 -19.21 -21.30 6.41
CA CYS A 172 -20.54 -21.57 6.92
C CYS A 172 -21.58 -21.33 5.83
N VAL A 173 -22.43 -22.32 5.58
CA VAL A 173 -23.55 -22.24 4.64
C VAL A 173 -24.85 -22.10 5.42
N ALA A 174 -25.71 -21.17 5.03
CA ALA A 174 -27.00 -20.99 5.69
C ALA A 174 -27.91 -22.19 5.43
N ARG A 175 -28.66 -22.59 6.46
CA ARG A 175 -29.75 -23.56 6.31
C ARG A 175 -31.01 -22.89 5.77
N ASP A 176 -32.00 -23.70 5.39
CA ASP A 176 -33.29 -23.20 4.88
C ASP A 176 -33.97 -22.25 5.88
N ASP A 177 -33.75 -22.45 7.18
CA ASP A 177 -34.30 -21.60 8.26
C ASP A 177 -33.58 -20.25 8.45
N ARG A 178 -32.44 -20.03 7.78
CA ARG A 178 -31.56 -18.83 7.89
C ARG A 178 -31.12 -18.46 9.31
N ARG A 179 -31.40 -19.32 10.30
CA ARG A 179 -31.05 -19.14 11.72
C ARG A 179 -29.91 -20.05 12.16
N ARG A 180 -29.76 -21.19 11.48
CA ARG A 180 -28.69 -22.15 11.72
C ARG A 180 -27.80 -22.24 10.49
N TYR A 181 -26.54 -22.60 10.74
CA TYR A 181 -25.53 -22.71 9.70
C TYR A 181 -24.90 -24.10 9.74
N THR A 182 -24.56 -24.63 8.57
CA THR A 182 -23.69 -25.81 8.47
C THR A 182 -22.28 -25.31 8.16
N CYS A 183 -21.39 -25.44 9.14
CA CYS A 183 -20.03 -24.95 9.04
C CYS A 183 -19.02 -26.07 8.76
N LEU A 184 -17.98 -25.73 8.00
CA LEU A 184 -16.93 -26.61 7.55
C LEU A 184 -15.59 -25.91 7.78
N PHE A 185 -14.64 -26.63 8.39
CA PHE A 185 -13.24 -26.23 8.42
C PHE A 185 -12.55 -26.74 7.17
N VAL A 186 -11.80 -25.86 6.52
CA VAL A 186 -11.01 -26.17 5.33
C VAL A 186 -9.56 -25.84 5.64
N ASP A 187 -8.72 -26.87 5.64
CA ASP A 187 -7.27 -26.76 5.86
C ASP A 187 -6.54 -26.98 4.52
N THR A 188 -6.05 -25.89 3.94
CA THR A 188 -5.29 -25.88 2.69
C THR A 188 -3.79 -26.16 2.92
N ASN A 189 -3.35 -26.30 4.17
CA ASN A 189 -1.97 -26.71 4.46
C ASN A 189 -1.76 -28.23 4.39
N LYS A 190 -2.85 -28.99 4.17
CA LYS A 190 -2.82 -30.44 4.00
C LYS A 190 -2.94 -30.78 2.52
N ASP A 191 -2.21 -31.80 2.08
CA ASP A 191 -2.33 -32.40 0.75
C ASP A 191 -2.78 -33.87 0.89
N PRO A 192 -4.00 -34.24 0.44
CA PRO A 192 -5.03 -33.37 -0.14
C PRO A 192 -5.66 -32.42 0.90
N VAL A 193 -6.25 -31.32 0.41
CA VAL A 193 -6.97 -30.33 1.24
C VAL A 193 -7.98 -31.04 2.13
N GLN A 194 -7.92 -30.75 3.43
CA GLN A 194 -8.78 -31.41 4.40
C GLN A 194 -10.02 -30.57 4.69
N VAL A 195 -11.20 -31.12 4.36
CA VAL A 195 -12.50 -30.53 4.71
C VAL A 195 -13.12 -31.33 5.85
N ARG A 196 -13.44 -30.67 6.97
CA ARG A 196 -14.05 -31.29 8.16
C ARG A 196 -15.27 -30.51 8.61
N ARG A 197 -16.30 -31.22 9.08
CA ARG A 197 -17.47 -30.58 9.65
C ARG A 197 -17.14 -29.92 10.99
N ASP A 198 -17.52 -28.66 11.12
CA ASP A 198 -17.57 -27.96 12.39
C ASP A 198 -18.86 -28.37 13.12
N PRO A 199 -18.80 -28.87 14.37
CA PRO A 199 -20.00 -29.19 15.15
C PRO A 199 -20.82 -27.96 15.53
N SER A 200 -20.25 -26.75 15.45
CA SER A 200 -20.97 -25.52 15.75
C SER A 200 -21.95 -25.14 14.64
N ASN A 201 -23.18 -24.80 15.03
CA ASN A 201 -24.20 -24.24 14.14
C ASN A 201 -24.19 -22.69 14.11
N ALA A 202 -23.23 -22.07 14.81
CA ALA A 202 -23.11 -20.62 14.91
C ALA A 202 -22.51 -20.03 13.62
N SER A 203 -23.00 -18.86 13.22
CA SER A 203 -22.47 -18.14 12.08
C SER A 203 -21.02 -17.69 12.32
N ASN A 204 -20.29 -17.35 11.26
CA ASN A 204 -18.97 -16.74 11.39
C ASN A 204 -19.01 -15.42 12.16
N SER A 205 -20.10 -14.65 12.02
CA SER A 205 -20.26 -13.37 12.72
C SER A 205 -20.42 -13.53 14.24
N GLU A 206 -21.01 -14.63 14.69
CA GLU A 206 -21.15 -14.94 16.12
C GLU A 206 -19.83 -15.42 16.73
N VAL A 207 -19.05 -16.22 15.98
CA VAL A 207 -17.74 -16.71 16.41
C VAL A 207 -16.70 -15.59 16.49
N MET A 208 -16.80 -14.55 15.64
CA MET A 208 -15.87 -13.41 15.66
C MET A 208 -16.11 -12.43 16.83
N GLY A 209 -17.28 -12.50 17.50
CA GLY A 209 -17.66 -11.64 18.62
C GLY A 209 -17.76 -10.13 18.28
N PRO A 210 -18.15 -9.27 19.25
CA PRO A 210 -18.40 -7.84 19.01
C PRO A 210 -17.17 -7.01 18.62
N ARG A 211 -15.96 -7.60 18.57
CA ARG A 211 -14.73 -6.90 18.14
C ARG A 211 -14.49 -6.94 16.63
N GLY A 212 -15.24 -7.78 15.89
CA GLY A 212 -15.13 -7.90 14.43
C GLY A 212 -16.05 -6.98 13.61
N ARG A 213 -17.02 -6.31 14.24
CA ARG A 213 -17.85 -5.26 13.59
C ARG A 213 -17.19 -3.89 13.72
N ARG A 214 -16.19 -3.57 12.90
CA ARG A 214 -16.00 -2.17 12.49
C ARG A 214 -16.45 -2.07 11.04
N SER A 215 -17.72 -1.73 10.92
CA SER A 215 -18.42 -1.49 9.67
C SER A 215 -17.67 -0.47 8.83
N SER A 216 -17.48 -0.83 7.58
CA SER A 216 -17.66 0.04 6.43
C SER A 216 -18.72 1.11 6.69
N ARG A 217 -18.27 2.35 6.88
CA ARG A 217 -18.91 3.56 6.38
C ARG A 217 -17.81 4.44 5.79
#